data_AF-A0A222G5A1-F1
#
_entry.id   AF-A0A222G5A1-F1
#
_cell.length_a   1.000
_cell.length_b   1.000
_cell.length_c   1.000
_cell.angle_alpha   90.00
_cell.angle_beta   90.00
_cell.angle_gamma   90.00
#
_symmetry.space_group_name_H-M   'P 1'
#
loop_
_entity.id
_entity.type
_entity.pdbx_description
1 polymer ?
#
loop_
_entity_poly.entity_id
_entity_poly.type
_entity_poly.pdbx_seq_one_letter_code
_entity_poly.pdbx_strand_id
1 'polypeptide(L)'
;MTNFEGFVVTISEFELFKVAKLAKNFCANKNKNIPRELLFIDYKMEQQNLFLLEVRPLWDNPTKKTETVIAKFTYVKKDKVWKLYWLRQNMKWQQYLPGGINQHLEPLLNIVNEDLQGCFWG
;
A
#
# COMPACT_ATOMS: atom_id res chain seq x y z
N MET A 1 2.63 14.98 -14.09
CA MET A 1 2.01 14.01 -15.01
C MET A 1 2.97 12.85 -15.12
N THR A 2 2.69 11.74 -14.45
CA THR A 2 3.47 10.50 -14.64
C THR A 2 2.81 9.75 -15.79
N ASN A 3 3.54 9.61 -16.89
CA ASN A 3 3.11 8.89 -18.08
C ASN A 3 2.95 7.39 -17.74
N PHE A 4 1.72 6.89 -17.89
CA PHE A 4 1.39 5.47 -17.80
C PHE A 4 1.46 4.85 -19.21
N GLU A 5 2.64 4.80 -19.82
CA GLU A 5 2.81 4.05 -21.05
C GLU A 5 2.92 2.54 -20.74
N GLY A 6 1.99 1.75 -21.28
CA GLY A 6 2.16 0.31 -21.45
C GLY A 6 1.39 -0.62 -20.50
N PHE A 7 0.58 -0.13 -19.56
CA PHE A 7 -0.24 -1.00 -18.70
C PHE A 7 -1.73 -0.73 -18.89
N VAL A 8 -2.51 -1.79 -19.19
CA VAL A 8 -3.98 -1.69 -19.21
C VAL A 8 -4.45 -1.43 -17.78
N VAL A 9 -4.67 -0.17 -17.46
CA VAL A 9 -5.25 0.25 -16.19
C VAL A 9 -6.75 -0.04 -16.26
N THR A 10 -7.22 -1.05 -15.53
CA THR A 10 -8.61 -1.52 -15.60
C THR A 10 -9.55 -0.85 -14.57
N ILE A 11 -8.98 -0.12 -13.61
CA ILE A 11 -9.66 0.75 -12.65
C ILE A 11 -9.92 2.12 -13.32
N SER A 12 -11.08 2.74 -13.05
CA SER A 12 -11.43 4.01 -13.69
C SER A 12 -10.55 5.16 -13.16
N GLU A 13 -10.39 6.22 -13.96
CA GLU A 13 -9.63 7.42 -13.55
C GLU A 13 -10.17 8.06 -12.26
N PHE A 14 -11.50 8.08 -12.09
CA PHE A 14 -12.13 8.57 -10.88
C PHE A 14 -11.74 7.74 -9.64
N GLU A 15 -11.78 6.42 -9.75
CA GLU A 15 -11.36 5.53 -8.66
C GLU A 15 -9.86 5.65 -8.39
N LEU A 16 -9.02 5.79 -9.42
CA LEU A 16 -7.59 6.06 -9.26
C LEU A 16 -7.33 7.34 -8.47
N PHE A 17 -8.04 8.43 -8.79
CA PHE A 17 -7.91 9.69 -8.07
C PHE A 17 -8.30 9.53 -6.60
N LYS A 18 -9.41 8.82 -6.32
CA LYS A 18 -9.85 8.55 -4.95
C LYS A 18 -8.80 7.73 -4.19
N VAL A 19 -8.32 6.63 -4.76
CA VAL A 19 -7.30 5.76 -4.16
C VAL A 19 -6.01 6.52 -3.90
N ALA A 20 -5.52 7.29 -4.87
CA ALA A 20 -4.31 8.09 -4.71
C ALA A 20 -4.45 9.12 -3.58
N LYS A 21 -5.60 9.79 -3.47
CA LYS A 21 -5.89 10.72 -2.37
C LYS A 21 -5.87 10.02 -1.01
N LEU A 22 -6.51 8.86 -0.90
CA LEU A 22 -6.55 8.08 0.35
C LEU A 22 -5.16 7.59 0.76
N ALA A 23 -4.41 7.01 -0.18
CA ALA A 23 -3.06 6.51 0.06
C ALA A 23 -2.12 7.64 0.47
N LYS A 24 -2.17 8.79 -0.23
CA LYS A 24 -1.38 9.98 0.14
C LYS A 24 -1.68 10.46 1.55
N ASN A 25 -2.95 10.52 1.94
CA ASN A 25 -3.35 10.93 3.29
C ASN A 25 -2.89 9.92 4.35
N PHE A 26 -3.01 8.63 4.05
CA PHE A 26 -2.53 7.55 4.92
C PHE A 26 -1.02 7.67 5.17
N CYS A 27 -0.22 7.78 4.11
CA CYS A 27 1.23 7.92 4.22
C CYS A 27 1.62 9.19 4.98
N ALA A 28 0.98 10.33 4.68
CA ALA A 28 1.21 11.59 5.39
C ALA A 28 0.94 11.47 6.90
N ASN A 29 -0.15 10.80 7.28
CA ASN A 29 -0.46 10.57 8.69
C ASN A 29 0.55 9.64 9.36
N LYS A 30 0.89 8.51 8.73
CA LYS A 30 1.85 7.54 9.27
C LYS A 30 3.25 8.16 9.43
N ASN A 31 3.63 9.04 8.52
CA ASN A 31 4.93 9.72 8.53
C ASN A 31 5.02 10.92 9.49
N LYS A 32 3.93 11.33 10.15
CA LYS A 32 3.90 12.56 10.95
C LYS A 32 5.02 12.66 12.00
N ASN A 33 5.38 11.53 12.60
CA ASN A 33 6.40 11.44 13.64
C ASN A 33 7.62 10.62 13.22
N ILE A 34 7.78 10.36 11.92
CA ILE A 34 8.87 9.57 11.38
C ILE A 34 9.90 10.51 10.74
N PRO A 35 11.14 10.56 11.24
CA PRO A 35 12.21 11.31 10.58
C PRO A 35 12.49 10.71 9.19
N ARG A 36 12.28 11.52 8.14
CA ARG A 36 12.29 11.05 6.73
C ARG A 36 13.64 10.53 6.28
N GLU A 37 14.70 10.97 6.94
CA GLU A 37 16.08 10.53 6.75
C GLU A 37 16.36 9.13 7.31
N LEU A 38 15.49 8.60 8.18
CA LEU A 38 15.63 7.26 8.75
C LEU A 38 14.71 6.26 8.05
N LEU A 39 13.43 6.59 7.92
CA LEU A 39 12.49 5.86 7.08
C LEU A 39 11.31 6.76 6.72
N PHE A 40 10.53 6.36 5.72
CA PHE A 40 9.19 6.90 5.54
C PHE A 40 8.31 5.87 4.83
N ILE A 41 7.00 6.00 5.03
CA ILE A 41 5.99 5.19 4.36
C ILE A 41 5.59 5.89 3.07
N ASP A 42 5.59 5.14 1.97
CA ASP A 42 5.16 5.59 0.66
C ASP A 42 4.14 4.62 0.07
N TYR A 43 3.65 4.91 -1.12
CA TYR A 43 2.78 4.02 -1.85
C TYR A 43 3.09 4.02 -3.34
N LYS A 44 2.72 2.92 -4.00
CA LYS A 44 2.72 2.84 -5.46
C LYS A 44 1.48 2.13 -5.98
N MET A 45 1.10 2.49 -7.20
CA MET A 45 0.03 1.85 -7.93
C MET A 45 0.63 1.05 -9.09
N GLU A 46 0.26 -0.22 -9.19
CA GLU A 46 0.60 -1.06 -10.33
C GLU A 46 -0.66 -1.83 -10.75
N GLN A 47 -1.14 -1.60 -11.97
CA GLN A 47 -2.40 -2.18 -12.48
C GLN A 47 -3.61 -1.84 -11.58
N GLN A 48 -4.12 -2.85 -10.87
CA GLN A 48 -5.25 -2.81 -9.94
C GLN A 48 -4.79 -2.93 -8.49
N ASN A 49 -3.49 -2.84 -8.26
CA ASN A 49 -2.89 -3.02 -6.95
C ASN A 49 -2.38 -1.68 -6.42
N LEU A 50 -2.80 -1.37 -5.20
CA LEU A 50 -2.13 -0.39 -4.35
C LEU A 50 -1.15 -1.15 -3.46
N PHE A 51 0.09 -0.69 -3.41
CA PHE A 51 1.08 -1.17 -2.47
C PHE A 51 1.43 -0.06 -1.49
N LEU A 52 1.47 -0.39 -0.20
CA LEU A 52 2.13 0.43 0.81
C LEU A 52 3.56 -0.07 0.97
N LEU A 53 4.49 0.87 1.07
CA LEU A 53 5.93 0.61 1.10
C LEU A 53 6.53 1.27 2.33
N GLU A 54 7.46 0.58 2.97
CA GLU A 54 8.44 1.20 3.84
C GLU A 54 9.71 1.50 3.03
N VAL A 55 10.15 2.76 3.07
CA VAL A 55 11.33 3.21 2.34
C VAL A 55 12.41 3.61 3.33
N ARG A 56 13.59 2.99 3.21
CA ARG A 56 14.75 3.27 4.06
C ARG A 56 15.97 3.61 3.23
N PRO A 57 16.83 4.55 3.68
CA PRO A 57 18.18 4.66 3.13
C PRO A 57 18.97 3.37 3.42
N LEU A 58 19.89 3.04 2.52
CA LEU A 58 20.83 1.94 2.74
C LEU A 58 21.81 2.33 3.86
N TRP A 59 22.13 1.39 4.76
CA TRP A 59 22.95 1.66 5.95
C TRP A 59 24.39 2.08 5.60
N ASP A 60 24.95 1.52 4.52
CA ASP A 60 26.30 1.77 4.01
C ASP A 60 26.33 2.85 2.92
N ASN A 61 25.18 3.19 2.34
CA ASN A 61 25.06 4.23 1.33
C ASN A 61 23.69 4.95 1.40
N PRO A 62 23.60 6.03 2.20
CA PRO A 62 22.35 6.78 2.38
C PRO A 62 21.81 7.45 1.11
N THR A 63 22.61 7.54 0.03
CA THR A 63 22.14 8.04 -1.27
C THR A 63 21.25 7.04 -2.00
N LYS A 64 21.33 5.76 -1.63
CA LYS A 64 20.49 4.68 -2.15
C LYS A 64 19.35 4.40 -1.17
N LYS A 65 18.21 3.97 -1.71
CA LYS A 65 17.02 3.60 -0.94
C LYS A 65 16.64 2.15 -1.20
N THR A 66 16.06 1.54 -0.20
CA THR A 66 15.42 0.23 -0.26
C THR A 66 13.93 0.40 -0.02
N GLU A 67 13.13 -0.36 -0.74
CA GLU A 67 11.68 -0.39 -0.60
C GLU A 67 11.26 -1.78 -0.13
N THR A 68 10.53 -1.83 0.97
CA THR A 68 9.92 -3.06 1.48
C THR A 68 8.41 -2.95 1.36
N VAL A 69 7.78 -3.92 0.71
CA VAL A 69 6.32 -3.96 0.60
C VAL A 69 5.71 -4.33 1.96
N ILE A 70 4.76 -3.51 2.41
CA ILE A 70 4.08 -3.69 3.70
C ILE A 70 2.72 -4.37 3.49
N ALA A 71 1.90 -3.78 2.62
CA ALA A 71 0.57 -4.26 2.34
C ALA A 71 0.28 -4.15 0.84
N LYS A 72 -0.55 -5.06 0.34
CA LYS A 72 -1.09 -5.02 -1.02
C LYS A 72 -2.61 -5.00 -0.95
N PHE A 73 -3.22 -4.07 -1.68
CA PHE A 73 -4.65 -4.00 -1.87
C PHE A 73 -4.94 -4.23 -3.34
N THR A 74 -5.77 -5.23 -3.65
CA THR A 74 -6.15 -5.53 -5.04
C THR A 74 -7.61 -5.18 -5.26
N TYR A 75 -7.89 -4.36 -6.27
CA TYR A 75 -9.26 -4.09 -6.69
C TYR A 75 -9.77 -5.20 -7.62
N VAL A 76 -10.91 -5.79 -7.27
CA VAL A 76 -11.58 -6.83 -8.06
C VAL A 76 -12.80 -6.22 -8.75
N LYS A 77 -12.64 -5.83 -10.01
CA LYS A 77 -13.65 -5.09 -10.79
C LYS A 77 -15.00 -5.80 -10.89
N LYS A 78 -14.99 -7.14 -11.07
CA LYS A 78 -16.22 -7.95 -11.19
C LYS A 78 -17.12 -7.79 -9.96
N ASP A 79 -16.49 -7.77 -8.79
CA ASP A 79 -17.17 -7.77 -7.50
C ASP A 79 -17.25 -6.36 -6.89
N LYS A 80 -16.54 -5.38 -7.47
CA LYS A 80 -16.39 -4.00 -6.99
C LYS A 80 -15.93 -3.93 -5.52
N VAL A 81 -14.94 -4.77 -5.19
CA VAL A 81 -14.34 -4.83 -3.85
C VAL A 81 -12.83 -4.73 -3.91
N TRP A 82 -12.26 -4.22 -2.83
CA TRP A 82 -10.84 -4.31 -2.50
C TRP A 82 -10.57 -5.53 -1.64
N LYS A 83 -9.44 -6.18 -1.89
CA LYS A 83 -8.91 -7.28 -1.08
C LYS A 83 -7.56 -6.89 -0.50
N LEU A 84 -7.39 -7.05 0.81
CA LEU A 84 -6.15 -6.78 1.54
C LEU A 84 -5.30 -8.06 1.64
N TYR A 85 -4.01 -7.92 1.38
CA TYR A 85 -3.02 -8.97 1.49
C TYR A 85 -1.80 -8.48 2.29
N TRP A 86 -1.21 -9.40 3.04
CA TRP A 86 0.05 -9.23 3.76
C TRP A 86 1.08 -10.23 3.24
N LEU A 87 2.36 -9.88 3.35
CA LEU A 87 3.46 -10.74 2.91
C LEU A 87 3.96 -11.56 4.10
N ARG A 88 3.95 -12.89 3.97
CA ARG A 88 4.51 -13.80 4.98
C ARG A 88 6.03 -13.84 4.89
N GLN A 89 6.68 -14.31 5.97
CA GLN A 89 8.13 -14.59 6.00
C GLN A 89 8.63 -15.52 4.87
N ASN A 90 7.76 -16.38 4.33
CA ASN A 90 8.07 -17.24 3.19
C ASN A 90 7.91 -16.53 1.82
N MET A 91 7.79 -15.21 1.81
CA MET A 91 7.60 -14.34 0.63
C MET A 91 6.32 -14.64 -0.17
N LYS A 92 5.31 -15.26 0.45
CA LYS A 92 4.01 -15.50 -0.17
C LYS A 92 2.98 -14.51 0.34
N TRP A 93 2.23 -13.91 -0.59
CA TRP A 93 1.07 -13.09 -0.27
C TRP A 93 -0.05 -13.95 0.30
N GLN A 94 -0.59 -13.54 1.44
CA GLN A 94 -1.79 -14.13 2.01
C GLN A 94 -2.88 -13.07 2.14
N GLN A 95 -4.12 -13.46 1.86
CA GLN A 95 -5.26 -12.57 2.08
C GLN A 95 -5.43 -12.37 3.58
N TYR A 96 -5.69 -11.12 3.99
CA TYR A 96 -6.01 -10.81 5.38
C TYR A 96 -7.40 -11.32 5.73
N LEU A 97 -7.53 -12.05 6.83
CA LEU A 97 -8.79 -12.61 7.30
C LEU A 97 -8.88 -12.51 8.84
N PRO A 98 -10.09 -12.31 9.39
CA PRO A 98 -11.30 -11.88 8.71
C PRO A 98 -11.24 -10.39 8.29
N GLY A 99 -12.19 -9.95 7.47
CA GLY A 99 -12.35 -8.52 7.17
C GLY A 99 -11.43 -7.93 6.09
N GLY A 100 -10.54 -8.71 5.48
CA GLY A 100 -9.69 -8.23 4.38
C GLY A 100 -10.39 -8.10 3.02
N ILE A 101 -11.71 -7.97 2.98
CA ILE A 101 -12.48 -7.66 1.77
C ILE A 101 -13.48 -6.55 2.10
N ASN A 102 -13.49 -5.47 1.32
CA ASN A 102 -14.44 -4.38 1.50
C ASN A 102 -14.71 -3.63 0.18
N GLN A 103 -15.90 -3.05 0.01
CA GLN A 103 -16.21 -2.19 -1.16
C GLN A 103 -15.39 -0.89 -1.17
N HIS A 104 -14.99 -0.42 0.01
CA HIS A 104 -14.22 0.79 0.21
C HIS A 104 -12.80 0.46 0.68
N LEU A 105 -11.84 1.32 0.30
CA LEU A 105 -10.44 1.10 0.64
C LEU A 105 -10.14 1.52 2.09
N GLU A 106 -10.86 2.53 2.58
CA GLU A 106 -10.67 3.16 3.90
C GLU A 106 -10.71 2.16 5.07
N PRO A 107 -11.69 1.23 5.16
CA PRO A 107 -11.69 0.23 6.23
C PRO A 107 -10.47 -0.69 6.19
N LEU A 108 -9.95 -1.02 5.00
CA LEU A 108 -8.77 -1.85 4.86
C LEU A 108 -7.49 -1.09 5.23
N LEU A 109 -7.42 0.21 4.92
CA LEU A 109 -6.33 1.08 5.39
C LEU A 109 -6.33 1.17 6.92
N ASN A 110 -7.49 1.22 7.57
CA ASN A 110 -7.57 1.22 9.03
C ASN A 110 -7.03 -0.09 9.63
N ILE A 111 -7.35 -1.25 9.03
CA ILE A 111 -6.77 -2.54 9.42
C ILE A 111 -5.24 -2.48 9.36
N VAL A 112 -4.68 -1.96 8.27
CA VAL A 112 -3.22 -1.81 8.14
C VAL A 112 -2.68 -0.82 9.16
N ASN A 113 -3.38 0.28 9.46
CA ASN A 113 -2.90 1.26 10.43
C ASN A 113 -2.82 0.70 11.86
N GLU A 114 -3.89 0.03 12.29
CA GLU A 114 -4.03 -0.54 13.64
C GLU A 114 -3.15 -1.77 13.82
N ASP A 115 -3.03 -2.59 12.77
CA ASP A 115 -2.22 -3.80 12.71
C ASP A 115 -2.34 -4.70 13.95
N LEU A 116 -3.58 -4.95 14.39
CA LEU A 116 -3.86 -5.74 15.60
C LEU A 116 -3.30 -7.17 15.56
N GLN A 117 -3.03 -7.71 14.37
CA GLN A 117 -2.46 -9.04 14.18
C GLN A 117 -0.94 -9.03 13.94
N GLY A 118 -0.29 -7.87 13.88
CA GLY A 118 1.16 -7.76 13.62
C GLY A 118 1.56 -8.25 12.23
N CYS A 119 0.69 -8.06 11.24
CA CYS A 119 0.89 -8.49 9.86
C CYS A 119 1.68 -7.48 9.02
N PHE A 120 1.79 -6.22 9.45
CA PHE A 120 2.23 -5.11 8.59
C PHE A 120 3.44 -4.34 9.11
N TRP A 121 3.58 -4.11 10.43
CA TRP A 121 4.63 -3.23 10.99
C TRP A 121 5.66 -3.93 11.88
N GLY A 122 5.79 -5.26 11.75
CA GLY A 122 6.75 -6.08 12.51
C GLY A 122 8.14 -6.15 11.91
#